data_AF-A0A7C3A9E0-F1
#
_entry.id   AF-A0A7C3A9E0-F1
#
_cell.length_a   1.000
_cell.length_b   1.000
_cell.length_c   1.000
_cell.angle_alpha   90.00
_cell.angle_beta   90.00
_cell.angle_gamma   90.00
#
_symmetry.space_group_name_H-M   'P 1'
#
loop_
_entity.id
_entity.type
_entity.pdbx_description
1 polymer ?
#
loop_
_entity_poly.entity_id
_entity_poly.type
_entity_poly.pdbx_seq_one_letter_code
_entity_poly.pdbx_strand_id
1 'polypeptide(L)'
;MQNQDPEIEKAKQSLIPFFKDRYGRPLRKPYYVTQIQTLLENKHFPWIVYQAANRLIEEGVITKTEASTKYHERVIFFFNKKLDTPSYRPKMERHIRSICKLIDRYSDPDITKALGKQLEGLVKAELRVQGFKIIGTHTASYKGKEWTKTNHNLDFIAEHKSGKLNIGVEVKNTLPIIEREELDVKLEICDYLGIRPVFAVRWIKPYTELIRKRGGFSWVFKTQIYPPGFENLTKILYNRLQLPVTVRTELPEKSVRLFNRWIQKQIHTTF
;
A
#
# COMPACT_ATOMS: atom_id res chain seq x y z
N MET A 1 27.19 -12.28 -20.29
CA MET A 1 26.11 -11.28 -20.44
C MET A 1 24.97 -11.68 -19.52
N GLN A 2 24.76 -10.97 -18.41
CA GLN A 2 23.60 -11.24 -17.54
C GLN A 2 22.33 -10.93 -18.33
N ASN A 3 21.43 -11.90 -18.45
CA ASN A 3 20.09 -11.69 -19.00
C ASN A 3 19.46 -10.47 -18.30
N GLN A 4 19.26 -9.38 -19.04
CA GLN A 4 18.48 -8.25 -18.56
C GLN A 4 17.05 -8.75 -18.34
N ASP A 5 16.57 -8.67 -17.09
CA ASP A 5 15.19 -8.99 -16.75
C ASP A 5 14.26 -8.05 -17.54
N PRO A 6 13.41 -8.57 -18.44
CA PRO A 6 12.54 -7.75 -19.28
C PRO A 6 11.61 -6.83 -18.48
N GLU A 7 11.22 -7.21 -17.26
CA GLU A 7 10.36 -6.38 -16.41
C GLU A 7 11.12 -5.18 -15.82
N ILE A 8 12.41 -5.34 -15.51
CA ILE A 8 13.26 -4.23 -15.07
C ILE A 8 13.43 -3.22 -16.21
N GLU A 9 13.64 -3.67 -17.45
CA GLU A 9 13.74 -2.76 -18.60
C GLU A 9 12.43 -2.02 -18.87
N LYS A 10 11.27 -2.69 -18.79
CA LYS A 10 9.96 -2.03 -18.88
C LYS A 10 9.75 -0.99 -17.78
N ALA A 11 10.19 -1.28 -16.55
CA ALA A 11 10.12 -0.36 -15.44
C ALA A 11 11.05 0.86 -15.63
N LYS A 12 12.26 0.68 -16.18
CA LYS A 12 13.15 1.79 -16.54
C LYS A 12 12.48 2.73 -17.54
N GLN A 13 11.88 2.20 -18.60
CA GLN A 13 11.15 3.00 -19.59
C GLN A 13 9.99 3.78 -18.95
N SER A 14 9.33 3.21 -17.94
CA SER A 14 8.27 3.89 -17.19
C SER A 14 8.79 4.95 -16.21
N LEU A 15 10.04 4.84 -15.75
CA LEU A 15 10.68 5.79 -14.84
C LEU A 15 11.24 7.03 -15.55
N ILE A 16 11.78 6.87 -16.77
CA ILE A 16 12.43 7.95 -17.53
C ILE A 16 11.58 9.24 -17.60
N PRO A 17 10.26 9.19 -17.90
CA PRO A 17 9.41 10.39 -17.98
C PRO A 17 9.30 11.21 -16.69
N PHE A 18 9.65 10.65 -15.53
CA PHE A 18 9.70 11.41 -14.27
C PHE A 18 10.94 12.30 -14.17
N PHE A 19 12.00 11.98 -14.91
CA PHE A 19 13.30 12.65 -14.82
C PHE A 19 13.72 13.35 -16.11
N LYS A 20 13.07 13.07 -17.24
CA LYS A 20 13.29 13.72 -18.53
C LYS A 20 11.97 14.10 -19.16
N ASP A 21 11.93 15.26 -19.81
CA ASP A 21 10.77 15.65 -20.61
C ASP A 21 10.75 14.94 -21.98
N ARG A 22 9.74 15.23 -22.81
CA ARG A 22 9.59 14.65 -24.15
C ARG A 22 10.75 14.93 -25.12
N TYR A 23 11.62 15.90 -24.80
CA TYR A 23 12.80 16.25 -25.59
C TYR A 23 14.10 15.76 -24.94
N GLY A 24 14.01 14.95 -23.88
CA GLY A 24 15.17 14.43 -23.16
C GLY A 24 15.83 15.45 -22.22
N ARG A 25 15.22 16.62 -21.99
CA ARG A 25 15.76 17.64 -21.08
C ARG A 25 15.53 17.24 -19.63
N PRO A 26 16.49 17.50 -18.72
CA PRO A 26 16.41 17.05 -17.33
C PRO A 26 15.29 17.77 -16.57
N LEU A 27 14.42 16.98 -15.92
CA LEU A 27 13.38 17.50 -15.04
C LEU A 27 13.95 17.78 -13.64
N ARG A 28 13.49 18.89 -13.06
CA ARG A 28 13.98 19.48 -11.81
C ARG A 28 13.39 18.89 -10.54
N LYS A 29 12.42 17.99 -10.67
CA LYS A 29 11.65 17.44 -9.55
C LYS A 29 12.35 16.20 -8.99
N PRO A 30 12.73 16.18 -7.70
CA PRO A 30 13.11 14.96 -7.02
C PRO A 30 11.86 14.14 -6.67
N TYR A 31 12.04 12.83 -6.57
CA TYR A 31 11.01 11.89 -6.16
C TYR A 31 11.58 10.96 -5.11
N TYR A 32 10.88 10.73 -4.01
CA TYR A 32 11.29 9.72 -3.04
C TYR A 32 10.81 8.33 -3.47
N VAL A 33 11.50 7.29 -2.98
CA VAL A 33 11.27 5.89 -3.39
C VAL A 33 9.79 5.51 -3.33
N THR A 34 9.14 5.69 -2.17
CA THR A 34 7.74 5.30 -1.98
C THR A 34 6.79 6.04 -2.91
N GLN A 35 7.06 7.32 -3.22
CA GLN A 35 6.24 8.07 -4.18
C GLN A 35 6.31 7.47 -5.57
N ILE A 36 7.50 7.20 -6.09
CA ILE A 36 7.65 6.63 -7.43
C ILE A 36 7.08 5.21 -7.51
N GLN A 37 7.28 4.40 -6.47
CA GLN A 37 6.69 3.06 -6.39
C GLN A 37 5.16 3.14 -6.43
N THR A 38 4.56 4.08 -5.68
CA THR A 38 3.12 4.29 -5.65
C THR A 38 2.59 4.78 -7.01
N LEU A 39 3.30 5.68 -7.68
CA LEU A 39 2.91 6.18 -9.00
C LEU A 39 2.94 5.10 -10.10
N LEU A 40 3.80 4.09 -9.93
CA LEU A 40 3.99 3.01 -10.89
C LEU A 40 3.34 1.68 -10.47
N GLU A 41 2.66 1.62 -9.34
CA GLU A 41 2.15 0.37 -8.74
C GLU A 41 1.13 -0.39 -9.61
N ASN A 42 0.45 0.30 -10.52
CA ASN A 42 -0.46 -0.31 -11.48
C ASN A 42 0.27 -1.03 -12.62
N LYS A 43 1.54 -0.71 -12.85
CA LYS A 43 2.36 -1.20 -13.95
C LYS A 43 3.45 -2.16 -13.48
N HIS A 44 4.06 -1.86 -12.34
CA HIS A 44 5.28 -2.51 -11.87
C HIS A 44 5.21 -2.83 -10.39
N PHE A 45 5.89 -3.89 -9.95
CA PHE A 45 6.02 -4.19 -8.53
C PHE A 45 7.04 -3.24 -7.87
N PRO A 46 6.86 -2.90 -6.58
CA PRO A 46 7.72 -1.90 -5.92
C PRO A 46 9.22 -2.24 -5.95
N TRP A 47 9.59 -3.52 -5.80
CA TRP A 47 10.99 -3.95 -5.89
C TRP A 47 11.56 -3.85 -7.30
N ILE A 48 10.76 -4.15 -8.34
CA ILE A 48 11.17 -3.98 -9.75
C ILE A 48 11.41 -2.48 -10.05
N VAL A 49 10.55 -1.60 -9.55
CA VAL A 49 10.74 -0.14 -9.68
C VAL A 49 12.04 0.31 -9.02
N TYR A 50 12.34 -0.19 -7.82
CA TYR A 50 13.58 0.15 -7.11
C TYR A 50 14.82 -0.40 -7.83
N GLN A 51 14.79 -1.64 -8.32
CA GLN A 51 15.87 -2.23 -9.11
C GLN A 51 16.09 -1.45 -10.42
N ALA A 52 15.03 -1.08 -11.13
CA ALA A 52 15.09 -0.24 -12.32
C ALA A 52 15.72 1.13 -12.03
N ALA A 53 15.37 1.75 -10.90
CA ALA A 53 16.01 3.00 -10.48
C ALA A 53 17.51 2.82 -10.23
N ASN A 54 17.94 1.73 -9.59
CA ASN A 54 19.36 1.44 -9.40
C ASN A 54 20.11 1.24 -10.73
N ARG A 55 19.51 0.56 -11.71
CA ARG A 55 20.08 0.46 -13.07
C ARG A 55 20.23 1.83 -13.74
N LEU A 56 19.25 2.71 -13.60
CA LEU A 56 19.34 4.09 -14.11
C LEU A 56 20.41 4.93 -13.38
N ILE A 57 20.76 4.58 -12.14
CA ILE A 57 21.89 5.19 -11.42
C ILE A 57 23.22 4.68 -12.00
N GLU A 58 23.35 3.37 -12.20
CA GLU A 58 24.53 2.75 -12.83
C GLU A 58 24.79 3.33 -14.23
N GLU A 59 23.72 3.59 -14.99
CA GLU A 59 23.76 4.22 -16.32
C GLU A 59 23.98 5.74 -16.31
N GLY A 60 24.07 6.38 -15.13
CA GLY A 60 24.28 7.82 -15.00
C GLY A 60 23.08 8.68 -15.45
N VAL A 61 21.88 8.11 -15.56
CA VAL A 61 20.65 8.83 -15.94
C VAL A 61 20.08 9.61 -14.76
N ILE A 62 20.02 8.96 -13.60
CA ILE A 62 19.57 9.55 -12.34
C ILE A 62 20.65 9.36 -11.27
N THR A 63 20.49 10.05 -10.14
CA THR A 63 21.29 9.82 -8.95
C THR A 63 20.38 9.80 -7.73
N LYS A 64 20.94 9.46 -6.57
CA LYS A 64 20.21 9.42 -5.31
C LYS A 64 20.88 10.24 -4.22
N THR A 65 20.07 10.72 -3.30
CA THR A 65 20.50 11.30 -2.04
C THR A 65 19.58 10.82 -0.93
N GLU A 66 20.05 10.90 0.31
CA GLU A 66 19.33 10.46 1.48
C GLU A 66 19.03 11.66 2.37
N ALA A 67 17.84 11.66 2.95
CA ALA A 67 17.44 12.62 3.95
C ALA A 67 16.76 11.87 5.09
N SER A 68 16.90 12.40 6.30
CA SER A 68 16.07 11.98 7.43
C SER A 68 14.85 12.89 7.55
N THR A 69 13.86 12.42 8.29
CA THR A 69 12.66 13.15 8.69
C THR A 69 12.46 12.94 10.18
N LYS A 70 11.46 13.59 10.79
CA LYS A 70 11.14 13.38 12.22
C LYS A 70 10.77 11.92 12.51
N TYR A 71 10.12 11.25 11.57
CA TYR A 71 9.55 9.90 11.78
C TYR A 71 10.24 8.79 10.99
N HIS A 72 11.21 9.12 10.12
CA HIS A 72 11.94 8.16 9.30
C HIS A 72 13.42 8.53 9.25
N GLU A 73 14.29 7.62 9.67
CA GLU A 73 15.75 7.82 9.67
C GLU A 73 16.31 7.95 8.25
N ARG A 74 15.70 7.26 7.28
CA ARG A 74 16.19 7.18 5.91
C ARG A 74 15.07 7.31 4.89
N VAL A 75 15.08 8.41 4.15
CA VAL A 75 14.24 8.65 2.97
C VAL A 75 15.14 8.87 1.77
N ILE A 76 15.08 7.95 0.81
CA ILE A 76 15.87 8.00 -0.42
C ILE A 76 15.13 8.80 -1.47
N PHE A 77 15.81 9.80 -2.04
CA PHE A 77 15.33 10.63 -3.14
C PHE A 77 16.13 10.35 -4.40
N PHE A 78 15.42 10.15 -5.51
CA PHE A 78 15.98 10.11 -6.86
C PHE A 78 15.80 11.45 -7.56
N PHE A 79 16.79 11.83 -8.37
CA PHE A 79 16.71 12.99 -9.24
C PHE A 79 17.64 12.86 -10.44
N ASN A 80 17.43 13.69 -11.47
CA ASN A 80 18.22 13.63 -12.70
C ASN A 80 19.71 13.94 -12.43
N LYS A 81 20.62 13.07 -12.89
CA LYS A 81 22.07 13.21 -12.65
C LYS A 81 22.66 14.48 -13.26
N LYS A 82 22.14 14.96 -14.40
CA LYS A 82 22.62 16.21 -15.04
C LYS A 82 22.38 17.46 -14.19
N LEU A 83 21.48 17.38 -13.21
CA LEU A 83 21.22 18.48 -12.27
C LEU A 83 22.07 18.39 -11.01
N ASP A 84 22.89 17.36 -10.87
CA ASP A 84 23.77 17.14 -9.74
C ASP A 84 25.04 17.99 -9.87
N THR A 85 24.87 19.31 -9.77
CA THR A 85 25.92 20.32 -9.92
C THR A 85 26.01 21.19 -8.67
N PRO A 86 27.19 21.75 -8.33
CA PRO A 86 27.34 22.64 -7.18
C PRO A 86 26.35 23.82 -7.19
N SER A 87 26.03 24.36 -8.36
CA SER A 87 25.12 25.51 -8.51
C SER A 87 23.64 25.17 -8.30
N TYR A 88 23.21 23.95 -8.64
CA TYR A 88 21.80 23.55 -8.53
C TYR A 88 21.48 22.80 -7.24
N ARG A 89 22.47 22.13 -6.62
CA ARG A 89 22.30 21.32 -5.42
C ARG A 89 21.57 22.06 -4.26
N PRO A 90 21.85 23.33 -3.93
CA PRO A 90 21.10 24.03 -2.88
C PRO A 90 19.60 24.17 -3.17
N LYS A 91 19.21 24.33 -4.44
CA LYS A 91 17.79 24.38 -4.86
C LYS A 91 17.15 23.00 -4.74
N MET A 92 17.86 21.95 -5.11
CA MET A 92 17.41 20.56 -4.97
C MET A 92 17.15 20.21 -3.51
N GLU A 93 18.11 20.49 -2.62
CA GLU A 93 17.98 20.21 -1.20
C GLU A 93 16.82 20.97 -0.55
N ARG A 94 16.56 22.21 -0.99
CA ARG A 94 15.38 22.97 -0.55
C ARG A 94 14.08 22.27 -0.95
N HIS A 95 14.02 21.70 -2.14
CA HIS A 95 12.86 20.92 -2.60
C HIS A 95 12.71 19.64 -1.77
N ILE A 96 13.80 18.89 -1.57
CA ILE A 96 13.81 17.68 -0.74
C ILE A 96 13.33 17.99 0.68
N ARG A 97 13.88 19.02 1.35
CA ARG A 97 13.41 19.46 2.67
C ARG A 97 11.92 19.79 2.68
N SER A 98 11.41 20.40 1.61
CA SER A 98 9.98 20.70 1.49
C SER A 98 9.11 19.44 1.35
N ILE A 99 9.62 18.39 0.70
CA ILE A 99 8.95 17.08 0.64
C ILE A 99 9.06 16.36 1.98
N CYS A 100 10.22 16.37 2.65
CA CYS A 100 10.40 15.82 4.00
C CYS A 100 9.36 16.39 4.98
N LYS A 101 9.11 17.72 4.95
CA LYS A 101 8.05 18.34 5.75
C LYS A 101 6.65 17.79 5.46
N LEU A 102 6.35 17.37 4.23
CA LEU A 102 5.08 16.70 3.92
C LEU A 102 5.06 15.26 4.43
N ILE A 103 6.19 14.55 4.30
CA ILE A 103 6.37 13.20 4.84
C ILE A 103 6.13 13.22 6.35
N ASP A 104 6.74 14.16 7.07
CA ASP A 104 6.52 14.35 8.50
C ASP A 104 5.05 14.54 8.82
N ARG A 105 4.36 15.41 8.06
CA ARG A 105 2.93 15.69 8.30
C ARG A 105 2.07 14.45 8.15
N TYR A 106 2.21 13.64 7.10
CA TYR A 106 1.34 12.46 6.94
C TYR A 106 1.83 11.25 7.73
N SER A 107 3.09 11.24 8.18
CA SER A 107 3.67 10.17 9.01
C SER A 107 3.49 10.43 10.50
N ASP A 108 2.84 11.53 10.88
CA ASP A 108 2.55 11.84 12.26
C ASP A 108 1.77 10.70 12.95
N PRO A 109 2.18 10.25 14.15
CA PRO A 109 1.53 9.15 14.86
C PRO A 109 0.02 9.33 15.04
N ASP A 110 -0.46 10.55 15.27
CA ASP A 110 -1.89 10.79 15.43
C ASP A 110 -2.64 10.65 14.11
N ILE A 111 -2.01 11.09 13.01
CA ILE A 111 -2.57 10.99 11.66
C ILE A 111 -2.56 9.52 11.20
N THR A 112 -1.46 8.80 11.38
CA THR A 112 -1.36 7.39 11.01
C THR A 112 -2.32 6.51 11.83
N LYS A 113 -2.50 6.81 13.12
CA LYS A 113 -3.51 6.17 13.97
C LYS A 113 -4.93 6.47 13.50
N ALA A 114 -5.23 7.73 13.17
CA ALA A 114 -6.54 8.12 12.64
C ALA A 114 -6.85 7.43 11.31
N LEU A 115 -5.84 7.29 10.42
CA LEU A 115 -5.94 6.57 9.16
C LEU A 115 -6.26 5.08 9.35
N GLY A 116 -5.56 4.42 10.26
CA GLY A 116 -5.81 3.01 10.60
C GLY A 116 -7.23 2.82 11.11
N LYS A 117 -7.61 3.60 12.14
CA LYS A 117 -8.95 3.56 12.72
C LYS A 117 -10.07 3.86 11.72
N GLN A 118 -9.85 4.82 10.82
CA GLN A 118 -10.84 5.17 9.80
C GLN A 118 -11.13 3.97 8.90
N LEU A 119 -10.09 3.37 8.30
CA LEU A 119 -10.32 2.25 7.40
C LEU A 119 -10.90 1.04 8.13
N GLU A 120 -10.39 0.74 9.33
CA GLU A 120 -10.90 -0.34 10.16
C GLU A 120 -12.39 -0.13 10.48
N GLY A 121 -12.79 1.08 10.88
CA GLY A 121 -14.17 1.44 11.16
C GLY A 121 -15.09 1.26 9.95
N LEU A 122 -14.67 1.73 8.77
CA LEU A 122 -15.43 1.56 7.52
C LEU A 122 -15.59 0.08 7.14
N VAL A 123 -14.53 -0.72 7.27
CA VAL A 123 -14.59 -2.16 6.98
C VAL A 123 -15.52 -2.87 7.97
N LYS A 124 -15.44 -2.55 9.27
CA LYS A 124 -16.33 -3.11 10.28
C LYS A 124 -17.80 -2.73 10.02
N ALA A 125 -18.07 -1.49 9.63
CA ALA A 125 -19.42 -1.04 9.29
C ALA A 125 -19.97 -1.82 8.08
N GLU A 126 -19.21 -1.90 6.99
CA GLU A 126 -19.62 -2.61 5.78
C GLU A 126 -19.82 -4.10 6.03
N LEU A 127 -18.95 -4.75 6.82
CA LEU A 127 -19.13 -6.16 7.18
C LEU A 127 -20.46 -6.43 7.88
N ARG A 128 -20.87 -5.55 8.81
CA ARG A 128 -22.18 -5.68 9.47
C ARG A 128 -23.34 -5.56 8.49
N VAL A 129 -23.26 -4.60 7.55
CA VAL A 129 -24.25 -4.44 6.47
C VAL A 129 -24.33 -5.72 5.62
N GLN A 130 -23.18 -6.34 5.33
CA GLN A 130 -23.08 -7.60 4.59
C GLN A 130 -23.43 -8.85 5.44
N GLY A 131 -23.98 -8.69 6.64
CA GLY A 131 -24.48 -9.79 7.47
C GLY A 131 -23.42 -10.51 8.30
N PHE A 132 -22.24 -9.93 8.51
CA PHE A 132 -21.23 -10.47 9.40
C PHE A 132 -21.39 -9.95 10.83
N LYS A 133 -21.19 -10.85 11.80
CA LYS A 133 -20.96 -10.54 13.21
C LYS A 133 -19.46 -10.60 13.50
N ILE A 134 -18.91 -9.52 14.05
CA ILE A 134 -17.52 -9.51 14.52
C ILE A 134 -17.47 -10.23 15.86
N ILE A 135 -16.62 -11.25 15.95
CA ILE A 135 -16.51 -12.11 17.14
C ILE A 135 -15.21 -11.89 17.93
N GLY A 136 -14.19 -11.30 17.31
CA GLY A 136 -12.93 -10.98 17.97
C GLY A 136 -12.20 -9.87 17.22
N THR A 137 -11.43 -9.07 17.96
CA THR A 137 -10.62 -7.97 17.45
C THR A 137 -9.19 -8.12 17.96
N HIS A 138 -8.21 -7.82 17.11
CA HIS A 138 -6.78 -7.94 17.42
C HIS A 138 -6.46 -9.29 18.09
N THR A 139 -6.91 -10.38 17.49
CA THR A 139 -6.82 -11.74 18.07
C THR A 139 -6.18 -12.73 17.10
N ALA A 140 -5.51 -13.74 17.66
CA ALA A 140 -4.99 -14.90 16.94
C ALA A 140 -5.71 -16.19 17.35
N SER A 141 -6.90 -16.08 17.95
CA SER A 141 -7.63 -17.21 18.52
C SER A 141 -9.06 -17.27 17.98
N TYR A 142 -9.52 -18.47 17.68
CA TYR A 142 -10.87 -18.73 17.16
C TYR A 142 -11.29 -20.17 17.41
N LYS A 143 -12.51 -20.38 17.95
CA LYS A 143 -13.12 -21.71 18.19
C LYS A 143 -12.17 -22.71 18.86
N GLY A 144 -11.54 -22.30 19.97
CA GLY A 144 -10.64 -23.15 20.76
C GLY A 144 -9.27 -23.39 20.15
N LYS A 145 -8.96 -22.79 18.98
CA LYS A 145 -7.61 -22.74 18.41
C LYS A 145 -6.96 -21.40 18.72
N GLU A 146 -5.67 -21.42 18.99
CA GLU A 146 -4.85 -20.23 19.25
C GLU A 146 -3.53 -20.35 18.50
N TRP A 147 -3.21 -19.34 17.70
CA TRP A 147 -1.93 -19.27 17.01
C TRP A 147 -0.84 -18.74 17.94
N THR A 148 0.19 -19.55 18.16
CA THR A 148 1.31 -19.23 19.08
C THR A 148 2.68 -19.20 18.41
N LYS A 149 2.76 -19.54 17.11
CA LYS A 149 4.04 -19.59 16.37
C LYS A 149 4.67 -18.20 16.20
N THR A 150 3.86 -17.15 16.17
CA THR A 150 4.31 -15.75 16.08
C THR A 150 3.43 -14.84 16.94
N ASN A 151 3.91 -13.63 17.23
CA ASN A 151 3.13 -12.61 17.97
C ASN A 151 2.16 -11.81 17.08
N HIS A 152 1.82 -12.32 15.89
CA HIS A 152 0.92 -11.64 14.97
C HIS A 152 -0.53 -12.02 15.25
N ASN A 153 -1.41 -11.01 15.21
CA ASN A 153 -2.86 -11.16 15.34
C ASN A 153 -3.56 -10.74 14.03
N LEU A 154 -4.81 -11.15 13.83
CA LEU A 154 -5.68 -10.55 12.81
C LEU A 154 -6.37 -9.30 13.40
N ASP A 155 -6.66 -8.29 12.58
CA ASP A 155 -7.38 -7.10 13.07
C ASP A 155 -8.77 -7.45 13.59
N PHE A 156 -9.47 -8.36 12.92
CA PHE A 156 -10.67 -8.98 13.48
C PHE A 156 -11.07 -10.27 12.76
N ILE A 157 -11.84 -11.08 13.47
CA ILE A 157 -12.49 -12.29 12.93
C ILE A 157 -13.99 -12.05 12.90
N ALA A 158 -14.65 -12.48 11.83
CA ALA A 158 -16.08 -12.29 11.66
C ALA A 158 -16.77 -13.54 11.08
N GLU A 159 -17.99 -13.80 11.55
CA GLU A 159 -18.84 -14.91 11.11
C GLU A 159 -20.04 -14.34 10.34
N HIS A 160 -20.29 -14.86 9.15
CA HIS A 160 -21.48 -14.49 8.37
C HIS A 160 -22.72 -15.17 8.94
N LYS A 161 -23.87 -14.47 8.98
CA LYS A 161 -25.15 -14.96 9.50
C LYS A 161 -25.67 -16.25 8.85
N SER A 162 -25.14 -16.63 7.68
CA SER A 162 -25.47 -17.91 7.03
C SER A 162 -24.83 -19.12 7.71
N GLY A 163 -23.86 -18.92 8.61
CA GLY A 163 -23.07 -19.99 9.24
C GLY A 163 -22.04 -20.66 8.33
N LYS A 164 -22.00 -20.31 7.04
CA LYS A 164 -21.15 -20.96 6.03
C LYS A 164 -19.81 -20.26 5.76
N LEU A 165 -19.65 -19.02 6.21
CA LEU A 165 -18.48 -18.21 5.89
C LEU A 165 -17.94 -17.51 7.13
N ASN A 166 -16.73 -17.88 7.52
CA ASN A 166 -15.97 -17.25 8.60
C ASN A 166 -14.70 -16.65 8.00
N ILE A 167 -14.40 -15.41 8.34
CA ILE A 167 -13.27 -14.67 7.75
C ILE A 167 -12.33 -14.15 8.83
N GLY A 168 -11.03 -14.20 8.52
CA GLY A 168 -9.99 -13.47 9.22
C GLY A 168 -9.63 -12.23 8.42
N VAL A 169 -9.71 -11.05 9.02
CA VAL A 169 -9.56 -9.78 8.32
C VAL A 169 -8.29 -9.06 8.76
N GLU A 170 -7.51 -8.63 7.78
CA GLU A 170 -6.37 -7.74 7.94
C GLU A 170 -6.65 -6.43 7.19
N VAL A 171 -6.46 -5.30 7.86
CA VAL A 171 -6.71 -3.95 7.36
C VAL A 171 -5.37 -3.22 7.21
N LYS A 172 -5.05 -2.75 5.99
CA LYS A 172 -3.83 -1.95 5.74
C LYS A 172 -4.14 -0.71 4.91
N ASN A 173 -4.11 0.44 5.57
CA ASN A 173 -4.32 1.75 4.95
C ASN A 173 -2.99 2.49 4.70
N THR A 174 -1.98 1.81 4.19
CA THR A 174 -0.61 2.34 4.02
C THR A 174 -0.29 2.63 2.55
N LEU A 175 0.67 3.53 2.31
CA LEU A 175 1.22 3.76 0.97
C LEU A 175 2.07 2.57 0.51
N PRO A 176 3.06 2.08 1.28
CA PRO A 176 3.71 0.81 0.97
C PRO A 176 2.73 -0.35 0.94
N ILE A 177 3.03 -1.34 0.10
CA ILE A 177 2.36 -2.64 0.15
C ILE A 177 2.75 -3.37 1.44
N ILE A 178 1.92 -4.32 1.86
CA ILE A 178 2.28 -5.24 2.95
C ILE A 178 3.56 -6.00 2.58
N GLU A 179 4.45 -6.19 3.55
CA GLU A 179 5.65 -7.00 3.37
C GLU A 179 5.27 -8.47 3.16
N ARG A 180 6.10 -9.21 2.41
CA ARG A 180 5.77 -10.57 2.01
C ARG A 180 5.66 -11.50 3.22
N GLU A 181 6.57 -11.37 4.16
CA GLU A 181 6.64 -12.16 5.37
C GLU A 181 5.42 -11.91 6.27
N GLU A 182 5.01 -10.64 6.41
CA GLU A 182 3.80 -10.30 7.15
C GLU A 182 2.57 -10.92 6.49
N LEU A 183 2.44 -10.81 5.16
CA LEU A 183 1.34 -11.44 4.42
C LEU A 183 1.31 -12.96 4.64
N ASP A 184 2.44 -13.64 4.49
CA ASP A 184 2.53 -15.10 4.63
C ASP A 184 2.13 -15.54 6.04
N VAL A 185 2.58 -14.84 7.08
CA VAL A 185 2.15 -15.11 8.47
C VAL A 185 0.64 -14.94 8.65
N LYS A 186 0.03 -13.88 8.11
CA LYS A 186 -1.43 -13.67 8.23
C LYS A 186 -2.24 -14.74 7.50
N LEU A 187 -1.73 -15.24 6.38
CA LEU A 187 -2.32 -16.36 5.65
C LEU A 187 -2.19 -17.67 6.44
N GLU A 188 -1.02 -17.95 7.03
CA GLU A 188 -0.81 -19.13 7.90
C GLU A 188 -1.76 -19.11 9.11
N ILE A 189 -1.95 -17.95 9.74
CA ILE A 189 -2.93 -17.80 10.84
C ILE A 189 -4.34 -18.20 10.38
N CYS A 190 -4.77 -17.71 9.22
CA CYS A 190 -6.11 -18.04 8.68
C CYS A 190 -6.24 -19.54 8.37
N ASP A 191 -5.23 -20.14 7.76
CA ASP A 191 -5.18 -21.57 7.45
C ASP A 191 -5.26 -22.41 8.75
N TYR A 192 -4.49 -22.05 9.78
CA TYR A 192 -4.50 -22.73 11.09
C TYR A 192 -5.87 -22.64 11.80
N LEU A 193 -6.45 -21.44 11.84
CA LEU A 193 -7.75 -21.17 12.47
C LEU A 193 -8.93 -21.72 11.65
N GLY A 194 -8.72 -22.13 10.40
CA GLY A 194 -9.78 -22.65 9.53
C GLY A 194 -10.76 -21.58 9.05
N ILE A 195 -10.27 -20.36 8.80
CA ILE A 195 -11.06 -19.22 8.34
C ILE A 195 -10.53 -18.67 7.02
N ARG A 196 -11.37 -17.99 6.24
CA ARG A 196 -10.95 -17.42 4.94
C ARG A 196 -10.24 -16.08 5.13
N PRO A 197 -9.05 -15.87 4.54
CA PRO A 197 -8.33 -14.62 4.69
C PRO A 197 -8.98 -13.50 3.84
N VAL A 198 -9.20 -12.33 4.44
CA VAL A 198 -9.66 -11.12 3.76
C VAL A 198 -8.70 -9.98 4.05
N PHE A 199 -8.12 -9.40 3.01
CA PHE A 199 -7.20 -8.25 3.12
C PHE A 199 -7.91 -6.99 2.63
N ALA A 200 -8.34 -6.14 3.56
CA ALA A 200 -8.95 -4.84 3.30
C ALA A 200 -7.90 -3.74 3.25
N VAL A 201 -7.44 -3.41 2.05
CA VAL A 201 -6.17 -2.72 1.86
C VAL A 201 -6.24 -1.66 0.78
N ARG A 202 -5.37 -0.64 0.88
CA ARG A 202 -5.18 0.31 -0.22
C ARG A 202 -4.74 -0.43 -1.49
N TRP A 203 -3.67 -1.23 -1.38
CA TRP A 203 -3.05 -1.92 -2.50
C TRP A 203 -2.43 -3.24 -2.03
N ILE A 204 -2.45 -4.26 -2.89
CA ILE A 204 -1.96 -5.61 -2.54
C ILE A 204 -1.27 -6.35 -3.68
N LYS A 205 -1.25 -5.78 -4.90
CA LYS A 205 -0.59 -6.46 -6.01
C LYS A 205 0.92 -6.55 -5.72
N PRO A 206 1.56 -7.70 -6.00
CA PRO A 206 1.05 -8.84 -6.78
C PRO A 206 0.31 -9.95 -6.01
N TYR A 207 0.11 -9.82 -4.71
CA TYR A 207 -0.28 -10.95 -3.86
C TYR A 207 -1.73 -11.40 -3.96
N THR A 208 -2.53 -10.79 -4.84
CA THR A 208 -3.95 -11.14 -5.05
C THR A 208 -4.14 -12.63 -5.34
N GLU A 209 -3.29 -13.23 -6.17
CA GLU A 209 -3.41 -14.64 -6.54
C GLU A 209 -3.09 -15.57 -5.36
N LEU A 210 -2.12 -15.19 -4.52
CA LEU A 210 -1.74 -15.95 -3.33
C LEU A 210 -2.90 -16.02 -2.31
N ILE A 211 -3.59 -14.90 -2.12
CA ILE A 211 -4.79 -14.81 -1.26
C ILE A 211 -5.93 -15.64 -1.87
N ARG A 212 -6.16 -15.51 -3.19
CA ARG A 212 -7.23 -16.21 -3.90
C ARG A 212 -7.08 -17.74 -3.83
N LYS A 213 -5.85 -18.27 -3.93
CA LYS A 213 -5.58 -19.72 -3.84
C LYS A 213 -5.98 -20.33 -2.50
N ARG A 214 -6.03 -19.54 -1.41
CA ARG A 214 -6.53 -19.96 -0.09
C ARG A 214 -8.05 -19.76 0.09
N GLY A 215 -8.74 -19.46 -1.01
CA GLY A 215 -10.16 -19.11 -1.01
C GLY A 215 -10.43 -17.74 -0.38
N GLY A 216 -9.40 -16.91 -0.18
CA GLY A 216 -9.53 -15.58 0.40
C GLY A 216 -9.98 -14.50 -0.57
N PHE A 217 -10.02 -13.26 -0.09
CA PHE A 217 -10.38 -12.09 -0.87
C PHE A 217 -9.45 -10.90 -0.65
N SER A 218 -9.09 -10.23 -1.74
CA SER A 218 -8.35 -8.97 -1.73
C SER A 218 -9.31 -7.80 -1.91
N TRP A 219 -9.65 -7.13 -0.82
CA TRP A 219 -10.56 -5.99 -0.84
C TRP A 219 -9.77 -4.69 -1.05
N VAL A 220 -9.43 -4.41 -2.32
CA VAL A 220 -8.53 -3.33 -2.71
C VAL A 220 -9.29 -2.01 -2.92
N PHE A 221 -8.83 -0.93 -2.26
CA PHE A 221 -9.46 0.39 -2.32
C PHE A 221 -8.74 1.40 -3.24
N LYS A 222 -7.50 1.11 -3.64
CA LYS A 222 -6.59 1.92 -4.48
C LYS A 222 -6.08 3.22 -3.86
N THR A 223 -6.89 3.86 -3.04
CA THR A 223 -6.55 5.12 -2.35
C THR A 223 -6.42 4.90 -0.85
N GLN A 224 -5.44 5.56 -0.23
CA GLN A 224 -5.38 5.67 1.22
C GLN A 224 -6.55 6.54 1.69
N ILE A 225 -7.36 6.02 2.59
CA ILE A 225 -8.62 6.64 3.01
C ILE A 225 -8.43 7.41 4.30
N TYR A 226 -8.56 8.72 4.24
CA TYR A 226 -8.51 9.65 5.38
C TYR A 226 -9.91 9.87 5.97
N PRO A 227 -10.00 10.12 7.28
CA PRO A 227 -11.26 10.53 7.89
C PRO A 227 -11.64 11.98 7.48
N PRO A 228 -12.91 12.37 7.65
CA PRO A 228 -13.35 13.76 7.48
C PRO A 228 -12.49 14.75 8.28
N GLY A 229 -12.25 15.94 7.71
CA GLY A 229 -11.39 16.98 8.30
C GLY A 229 -9.95 17.00 7.77
N PHE A 230 -9.57 16.03 6.91
CA PHE A 230 -8.25 15.92 6.29
C PHE A 230 -8.21 16.36 4.82
N GLU A 231 -9.25 17.06 4.33
CA GLU A 231 -9.42 17.47 2.93
C GLU A 231 -8.25 18.33 2.46
N ASN A 232 -7.81 19.28 3.30
CA ASN A 232 -6.67 20.13 2.96
C ASN A 232 -5.37 19.32 2.87
N LEU A 233 -5.12 18.40 3.82
CA LEU A 233 -3.91 17.57 3.79
C LEU A 233 -3.90 16.70 2.53
N THR A 234 -4.98 15.97 2.27
CA THR A 234 -5.09 15.10 1.08
C THR A 234 -4.94 15.87 -0.22
N LYS A 235 -5.53 17.07 -0.34
CA LYS A 235 -5.34 17.97 -1.50
C LYS A 235 -3.87 18.35 -1.68
N ILE A 236 -3.16 18.70 -0.61
CA ILE A 236 -1.73 19.04 -0.67
C ILE A 236 -0.90 17.82 -1.10
N LEU A 237 -1.17 16.64 -0.53
CA LEU A 237 -0.47 15.40 -0.87
C LEU A 237 -0.68 15.02 -2.33
N TYR A 238 -1.91 15.11 -2.84
CA TYR A 238 -2.20 14.87 -4.24
C TYR A 238 -1.51 15.88 -5.16
N ASN A 239 -1.67 17.19 -4.90
CA ASN A 239 -1.12 18.22 -5.77
C ASN A 239 0.41 18.23 -5.82
N ARG A 240 1.08 17.97 -4.69
CA ARG A 240 2.54 18.05 -4.60
C ARG A 240 3.21 16.72 -4.92
N LEU A 241 2.66 15.63 -4.40
CA LEU A 241 3.27 14.31 -4.44
C LEU A 241 2.54 13.32 -5.36
N GLN A 242 1.32 13.63 -5.80
CA GLN A 242 0.46 12.76 -6.61
C GLN A 242 0.16 11.41 -5.92
N LEU A 243 0.16 11.41 -4.59
CA LEU A 243 -0.18 10.22 -3.82
C LEU A 243 -1.69 9.93 -3.94
N PRO A 244 -2.09 8.66 -4.05
CA PRO A 244 -3.48 8.24 -4.15
C PRO A 244 -4.12 8.30 -2.76
N VAL A 245 -4.49 9.50 -2.33
CA VAL A 245 -5.11 9.77 -1.03
C VAL A 245 -6.48 10.40 -1.23
N THR A 246 -7.41 10.14 -0.32
CA THR A 246 -8.77 10.71 -0.41
C THR A 246 -9.44 10.68 0.96
N VAL A 247 -10.36 11.61 1.20
CA VAL A 247 -11.26 11.57 2.36
C VAL A 247 -12.53 10.82 1.99
N ARG A 248 -12.95 9.86 2.81
CA ARG A 248 -14.23 9.14 2.62
C ARG A 248 -14.90 8.78 3.93
N THR A 249 -16.23 8.79 3.90
CA THR A 249 -17.12 8.27 4.95
C THR A 249 -17.65 6.87 4.65
N GLU A 250 -17.36 6.33 3.47
CA GLU A 250 -17.79 5.02 3.00
C GLU A 250 -16.69 4.35 2.15
N LEU A 251 -16.75 3.02 2.06
CA LEU A 251 -15.84 2.28 1.18
C LEU A 251 -16.19 2.51 -0.30
N PRO A 252 -15.22 2.43 -1.23
CA PRO A 252 -15.50 2.56 -2.66
C PRO A 252 -16.54 1.54 -3.15
N GLU A 253 -17.65 2.02 -3.72
CA GLU A 253 -18.80 1.20 -4.12
C GLU A 253 -18.41 0.02 -5.01
N LYS A 254 -17.50 0.21 -5.98
CA LYS A 254 -17.00 -0.88 -6.83
C LYS A 254 -16.35 -1.99 -6.00
N SER A 255 -15.54 -1.63 -5.00
CA SER A 255 -14.86 -2.58 -4.13
C SER A 255 -15.87 -3.31 -3.24
N VAL A 256 -16.89 -2.61 -2.72
CA VAL A 256 -18.01 -3.20 -1.97
C VAL A 256 -18.77 -4.24 -2.81
N ARG A 257 -19.17 -3.88 -4.04
CA ARG A 257 -19.87 -4.80 -4.95
C ARG A 257 -19.06 -6.05 -5.26
N LEU A 258 -17.75 -5.93 -5.45
CA LEU A 258 -16.88 -7.09 -5.70
C LEU A 258 -16.81 -8.01 -4.50
N PHE A 259 -16.74 -7.45 -3.28
CA PHE A 259 -16.74 -8.24 -2.05
C PHE A 259 -18.08 -8.96 -1.83
N ASN A 260 -19.21 -8.27 -2.03
CA ASN A 260 -20.54 -8.89 -1.96
C ASN A 260 -20.66 -10.07 -2.93
N ARG A 261 -20.24 -9.92 -4.19
CA ARG A 261 -20.25 -11.04 -5.16
C ARG A 261 -19.41 -12.22 -4.70
N TRP A 262 -18.24 -11.97 -4.10
CA TRP A 262 -17.41 -13.02 -3.54
C TRP A 262 -18.11 -13.73 -2.37
N ILE A 263 -18.73 -12.99 -1.44
CA ILE A 263 -19.53 -13.54 -0.34
C ILE A 263 -20.64 -14.45 -0.88
N GLN A 264 -21.42 -13.97 -1.86
CA GLN A 264 -22.50 -14.76 -2.45
C GLN A 264 -21.98 -16.07 -3.04
N LYS A 265 -20.84 -16.02 -3.74
CA LYS A 265 -20.19 -17.23 -4.26
C LYS A 265 -19.80 -18.20 -3.14
N GLN A 266 -19.20 -17.72 -2.05
CA GLN A 266 -18.78 -18.57 -0.94
C GLN A 266 -19.96 -19.25 -0.21
N ILE A 267 -21.09 -18.55 -0.07
CA ILE A 267 -22.26 -19.08 0.65
C ILE A 267 -23.05 -20.09 -0.20
N HIS A 268 -23.10 -19.89 -1.52
CA HIS A 268 -23.83 -20.74 -2.44
C HIS A 268 -23.02 -21.89 -3.02
N THR A 269 -21.70 -21.93 -2.80
CA THR A 269 -20.90 -23.11 -3.14
C THR A 269 -21.21 -24.20 -2.12
N THR A 270 -22.12 -25.10 -2.48
CA THR A 270 -22.37 -26.35 -1.75
C THR A 270 -21.16 -27.26 -1.98
N PHE A 271 -20.51 -27.69 -0.89
CA PHE A 271 -19.60 -28.83 -0.91
C PHE A 271 -20.40 -30.11 -0.80
#